data_AF-A0AAD8YKC8-F1
#
_entry.id   AF-A0AAD8YKC8-F1
#
_cell.length_a   1.000
_cell.length_b   1.000
_cell.length_c   1.000
_cell.angle_alpha   90.00
_cell.angle_beta   90.00
_cell.angle_gamma   90.00
#
_symmetry.space_group_name_H-M   'P 1'
#
loop_
_entity.id
_entity.type
_entity.pdbx_description
1 polymer ?
#
loop_
_entity_poly.entity_id
_entity_poly.type
_entity_poly.pdbx_seq_one_letter_code
_entity_poly.pdbx_strand_id
1 'polypeptide(L)'
;MTVIRDVRKKMESVPELFGPQKECVQILRRYGVDVLNDEVAGKKLQDFLEEIPLAWDAVVKKTFERRKISCQCKWQLHDSFSKKLDEIEVQVDQFRELEDLFELQPTAYVEIGETRSEVKQLTLLWEFKQSVDDVFQSWRKELWADVNTVDLEDKNKQLRKKLKEKGNAYPAMKGWQVYRDIDESLAVMATVLPLVHDLHSESIRSRHWAALARVCNVKAVDPTDPQFTLDDMLMLQLHRHKEGIEEIAETATKELKIENKLSEIEGVWAAMELDYAAHKNTDMHLPRPSEEVWKAWKLIRWSCRAFTEWENLWNISRIALCNGKVI
;
A
#
# COMPACT_ATOMS: atom_id res chain seq x y z
N MET A 1 0.55 -25.21 -6.79
CA MET A 1 0.90 -23.82 -6.38
C MET A 1 1.00 -22.84 -7.57
N THR A 2 1.24 -23.31 -8.80
CA THR A 2 1.26 -22.49 -10.03
C THR A 2 -0.05 -21.73 -10.27
N VAL A 3 -1.20 -22.41 -10.18
CA VAL A 3 -2.53 -21.80 -10.45
C VAL A 3 -2.86 -20.60 -9.57
N ILE A 4 -2.44 -20.58 -8.29
CA ILE A 4 -2.70 -19.47 -7.35
C ILE A 4 -1.85 -18.23 -7.72
N ARG A 5 -0.61 -18.46 -8.18
CA ARG A 5 0.28 -17.38 -8.66
C ARG A 5 -0.27 -16.74 -9.92
N ASP A 6 -0.86 -17.55 -10.81
CA ASP A 6 -1.45 -17.10 -12.06
C ASP A 6 -2.72 -16.27 -11.83
N VAL A 7 -3.56 -16.66 -10.86
CA VAL A 7 -4.73 -15.85 -10.44
C VAL A 7 -4.30 -14.48 -9.91
N ARG A 8 -3.23 -14.39 -9.09
CA ARG A 8 -2.72 -13.08 -8.58
C ARG A 8 -2.22 -12.17 -9.70
N LYS A 9 -1.53 -12.73 -10.70
CA LYS A 9 -1.03 -11.97 -11.86
C LYS A 9 -2.17 -11.50 -12.77
N LYS A 10 -3.21 -12.33 -12.90
CA LYS A 10 -4.34 -12.06 -13.80
C LYS A 10 -5.51 -11.33 -13.12
N MET A 11 -5.43 -11.09 -11.81
CA MET A 11 -6.49 -10.47 -11.02
C MET A 11 -6.93 -9.11 -11.56
N GLU A 12 -5.98 -8.31 -12.03
CA GLU A 12 -6.22 -6.97 -12.59
C GLU A 12 -6.47 -6.98 -14.10
N SER A 13 -5.79 -7.85 -14.86
CA SER A 13 -5.92 -7.89 -16.32
C SER A 13 -7.20 -8.57 -16.81
N VAL A 14 -7.76 -9.51 -16.06
CA VAL A 14 -8.98 -10.23 -16.48
C VAL A 14 -10.22 -9.32 -16.43
N PRO A 15 -10.45 -8.49 -15.39
CA PRO A 15 -11.51 -7.49 -15.39
C PRO A 15 -11.48 -6.53 -16.59
N GLU A 16 -10.28 -6.14 -17.04
CA GLU A 16 -10.09 -5.23 -18.19
C GLU A 16 -10.57 -5.84 -19.51
N LEU A 17 -10.56 -7.17 -19.65
CA LEU A 17 -11.02 -7.85 -20.87
C LEU A 17 -12.53 -7.74 -21.08
N PHE A 18 -13.31 -7.52 -20.02
CA PHE A 18 -14.78 -7.47 -20.09
C PHE A 18 -15.33 -6.12 -20.55
N GLY A 19 -14.54 -5.04 -20.45
CA GLY A 19 -14.93 -3.69 -20.88
C GLY A 19 -15.22 -3.59 -22.38
N PRO A 20 -14.25 -3.91 -23.26
CA PRO A 20 -14.41 -3.82 -24.72
C PRO A 20 -15.57 -4.68 -25.25
N GLN A 21 -15.88 -5.79 -24.58
CA GLN A 21 -16.97 -6.68 -24.98
C GLN A 21 -18.34 -6.05 -24.72
N LYS A 22 -18.50 -5.33 -23.60
CA LYS A 22 -19.72 -4.54 -23.32
C LYS A 22 -19.90 -3.41 -24.32
N GLU A 23 -18.81 -2.73 -24.69
CA GLU A 23 -18.82 -1.66 -25.69
C GLU A 23 -19.22 -2.17 -27.08
N CYS A 24 -18.68 -3.32 -27.51
CA CYS A 24 -19.07 -3.97 -28.77
C CYS A 24 -20.56 -4.32 -28.80
N VAL A 25 -21.11 -4.86 -27.72
CA VAL A 25 -22.56 -5.16 -27.62
C VAL A 25 -23.39 -3.88 -27.70
N GLN A 26 -22.94 -2.79 -27.07
CA GLN A 26 -23.61 -1.49 -27.17
C GLN A 26 -23.55 -0.90 -28.59
N ILE A 27 -22.43 -1.05 -29.30
CA ILE A 27 -22.28 -0.62 -30.69
C ILE A 27 -23.22 -1.41 -31.60
N LEU A 28 -23.28 -2.73 -31.48
CA LEU A 28 -24.18 -3.59 -32.27
C LEU A 28 -25.65 -3.18 -32.10
N ARG A 29 -26.03 -2.85 -30.85
CA ARG A 29 -27.36 -2.32 -30.54
C ARG A 29 -27.65 -0.98 -31.24
N ARG A 30 -26.66 -0.10 -31.30
CA ARG A 30 -26.78 1.22 -31.96
C ARG A 30 -27.01 1.11 -33.47
N TYR A 31 -26.53 0.03 -34.10
CA TYR A 31 -26.72 -0.27 -35.52
C TYR A 31 -27.92 -1.20 -35.80
N GLY A 32 -28.77 -1.47 -34.80
CA GLY A 32 -30.04 -2.20 -34.99
C GLY A 32 -29.91 -3.72 -35.00
N VAL A 33 -28.78 -4.28 -34.56
CA VAL A 33 -28.60 -5.73 -34.37
C VAL A 33 -29.01 -6.09 -32.94
N ASP A 34 -30.10 -6.84 -32.78
CA ASP A 34 -30.62 -7.23 -31.47
C ASP A 34 -29.98 -8.55 -31.00
N VAL A 35 -28.99 -8.43 -30.12
CA VAL A 35 -28.19 -9.54 -29.56
C VAL A 35 -28.78 -10.05 -28.22
N LEU A 36 -29.94 -9.54 -27.79
CA LEU A 36 -30.54 -9.83 -26.48
C LEU A 36 -31.01 -11.28 -26.30
N ASN A 37 -31.36 -11.94 -27.41
CA ASN A 37 -31.85 -13.31 -27.41
C ASN A 37 -30.74 -14.35 -27.65
N ASP A 38 -29.51 -13.90 -27.90
CA ASP A 38 -28.39 -14.81 -28.10
C ASP A 38 -27.93 -15.34 -26.74
N GLU A 39 -27.93 -16.66 -26.64
CA GLU A 39 -27.51 -17.38 -25.44
C GLU A 39 -26.02 -17.74 -25.55
N VAL A 40 -25.23 -17.31 -24.58
CA VAL A 40 -23.85 -17.77 -24.38
C VAL A 40 -23.82 -18.63 -23.13
N ALA A 41 -23.43 -19.90 -23.28
CA ALA A 41 -23.44 -20.89 -22.20
C ALA A 41 -24.81 -21.05 -21.49
N GLY A 42 -25.92 -20.91 -22.24
CA GLY A 42 -27.28 -21.07 -21.73
C GLY A 42 -27.80 -19.90 -20.89
N LYS A 43 -27.12 -18.74 -20.92
CA LYS A 43 -27.57 -17.49 -20.32
C LYS A 43 -27.66 -16.41 -21.38
N LYS A 44 -28.56 -15.44 -21.20
CA LYS A 44 -28.62 -14.27 -22.06
C LYS A 44 -27.29 -13.53 -21.99
N LEU A 45 -26.82 -13.05 -23.14
CA LEU A 45 -25.53 -12.38 -23.27
C LEU A 45 -25.34 -11.21 -22.27
N GLN A 46 -26.39 -10.45 -21.97
CA GLN A 46 -26.33 -9.37 -20.97
C GLN A 46 -26.09 -9.90 -19.56
N ASP A 47 -26.88 -10.88 -19.13
CA ASP A 47 -26.75 -11.50 -17.81
C ASP A 47 -25.36 -12.14 -17.65
N PHE A 48 -24.85 -12.77 -18.71
CA PHE A 48 -23.51 -13.37 -18.73
C PHE A 48 -22.40 -12.31 -18.55
N LEU A 49 -22.46 -11.19 -19.27
CA LEU A 49 -21.46 -10.11 -19.17
C LEU A 49 -21.51 -9.34 -17.84
N GLU A 50 -22.63 -9.39 -17.12
CA GLU A 50 -22.76 -8.83 -15.77
C GLU A 50 -22.31 -9.80 -14.67
N GLU A 51 -22.57 -11.10 -14.84
CA GLU A 51 -22.19 -12.14 -13.89
C GLU A 51 -20.71 -12.52 -13.92
N ILE A 52 -20.05 -12.48 -15.08
CA ILE A 52 -18.65 -12.93 -15.19
C ILE A 52 -17.69 -12.13 -14.28
N PRO A 53 -17.74 -10.79 -14.21
CA PRO A 53 -16.90 -10.04 -13.27
C PRO A 53 -17.14 -10.45 -11.81
N LEU A 54 -18.41 -10.65 -11.42
CA LEU A 54 -18.77 -11.10 -10.07
C LEU A 54 -18.27 -12.54 -9.80
N ALA A 55 -18.35 -13.41 -10.80
CA ALA A 55 -17.83 -14.76 -10.72
C ALA A 55 -16.29 -14.78 -10.61
N TRP A 56 -15.60 -13.87 -11.31
CA TRP A 56 -14.16 -13.69 -11.20
C TRP A 56 -13.77 -13.22 -9.79
N ASP A 57 -14.44 -12.21 -9.25
CA ASP A 57 -14.21 -11.73 -7.89
C ASP A 57 -14.46 -12.84 -6.85
N ALA A 58 -15.49 -13.67 -7.06
CA ALA A 58 -15.76 -14.83 -6.23
C ALA A 58 -14.65 -15.89 -6.33
N VAL A 59 -14.09 -16.14 -7.52
CA VAL A 59 -12.94 -17.03 -7.72
C VAL A 59 -11.69 -16.50 -7.03
N VAL A 60 -11.43 -15.20 -7.14
CA VAL A 60 -10.32 -14.53 -6.45
C VAL A 60 -10.47 -14.69 -4.94
N LYS A 61 -11.65 -14.36 -4.38
CA LYS A 61 -11.96 -14.52 -2.95
C LYS A 61 -11.78 -15.96 -2.47
N LYS A 62 -12.35 -16.93 -3.20
CA LYS A 62 -12.24 -18.36 -2.88
C LYS A 62 -10.79 -18.86 -2.97
N THR A 63 -9.98 -18.28 -3.85
CA THR A 63 -8.54 -18.60 -3.97
C THR A 63 -7.75 -18.07 -2.77
N PHE A 64 -8.05 -16.87 -2.27
CA PHE A 64 -7.46 -16.33 -1.06
C PHE A 64 -7.89 -17.09 0.20
N GLU A 65 -9.17 -17.45 0.31
CA GLU A 65 -9.67 -18.33 1.37
C GLU A 65 -8.97 -19.69 1.34
N ARG A 66 -8.78 -20.29 0.15
CA ARG A 66 -8.03 -21.53 -0.02
C ARG A 66 -6.54 -21.37 0.31
N ARG A 67 -5.95 -20.19 0.14
CA ARG A 67 -4.58 -19.90 0.60
C ARG A 67 -4.50 -19.87 2.13
N LYS A 68 -5.48 -19.24 2.80
CA LYS A 68 -5.61 -19.23 4.26
C LYS A 68 -5.84 -20.64 4.83
N ILE A 69 -6.70 -21.43 4.18
CA ILE A 69 -6.86 -22.85 4.50
C ILE A 69 -5.56 -23.61 4.20
N SER A 70 -4.85 -23.28 3.12
CA SER A 70 -3.59 -23.94 2.78
C SER A 70 -2.49 -23.66 3.81
N CYS A 71 -2.39 -22.48 4.42
CA CYS A 71 -1.42 -22.27 5.50
C CYS A 71 -1.83 -23.00 6.78
N GLN A 72 -3.12 -23.01 7.11
CA GLN A 72 -3.63 -23.75 8.28
C GLN A 72 -3.47 -25.28 8.11
N CYS A 73 -3.77 -25.83 6.94
CA CYS A 73 -3.55 -27.24 6.63
C CYS A 73 -2.06 -27.60 6.55
N LYS A 74 -1.19 -26.68 6.11
CA LYS A 74 0.27 -26.90 6.12
C LYS A 74 0.81 -26.96 7.56
N TRP A 75 0.29 -26.14 8.47
CA TRP A 75 0.62 -26.21 9.90
C TRP A 75 0.10 -27.50 10.55
N GLN A 76 -1.15 -27.88 10.31
CA GLN A 76 -1.70 -29.14 10.81
C GLN A 76 -0.93 -30.37 10.29
N LEU A 77 -0.50 -30.33 9.03
CA LEU A 77 0.33 -31.39 8.45
C LEU A 77 1.70 -31.46 9.13
N HIS A 78 2.34 -30.32 9.39
CA HIS A 78 3.61 -30.25 10.12
C HIS A 78 3.46 -30.76 11.57
N ASP A 79 2.40 -30.37 12.29
CA ASP A 79 2.10 -30.89 13.64
C ASP A 79 1.90 -32.42 13.63
N SER A 80 1.18 -32.94 12.63
CA SER A 80 1.02 -34.40 12.47
C SER A 80 2.33 -35.13 12.18
N PHE A 81 3.25 -34.50 11.45
CA PHE A 81 4.59 -35.03 11.20
C PHE A 81 5.45 -35.02 12.46
N SER A 82 5.37 -33.94 13.25
CA SER A 82 6.08 -33.85 14.53
C SER A 82 5.65 -34.97 15.48
N LYS A 83 4.33 -35.23 15.60
CA LYS A 83 3.81 -36.31 16.45
C LYS A 83 4.29 -37.69 16.01
N LYS A 84 4.29 -37.96 14.70
CA LYS A 84 4.85 -39.22 14.18
C LYS A 84 6.33 -39.38 14.46
N LEU A 85 7.08 -38.28 14.45
CA LEU A 85 8.49 -38.32 14.80
C LEU A 85 8.69 -38.61 16.29
N ASP A 86 7.86 -38.04 17.17
CA ASP A 86 7.85 -38.38 18.60
C ASP A 86 7.55 -39.88 18.83
N GLU A 87 6.58 -40.44 18.10
CA GLU A 87 6.26 -41.89 18.17
C GLU A 87 7.45 -42.76 17.75
N ILE A 88 8.16 -42.38 16.69
CA ILE A 88 9.35 -43.11 16.21
C ILE A 88 10.50 -42.99 17.21
N GLU A 89 10.73 -41.81 17.82
CA GLU A 89 11.75 -41.63 18.85
C GLU A 89 11.50 -42.55 20.06
N VAL A 90 10.24 -42.67 20.51
CA VAL A 90 9.87 -43.60 21.60
C VAL A 90 10.15 -45.06 21.21
N GLN A 91 9.84 -45.46 19.98
CA GLN A 91 10.14 -46.82 19.50
C GLN A 91 11.64 -47.08 19.45
N VAL A 92 12.43 -46.11 19.01
CA VAL A 92 13.89 -46.22 18.96
C VAL A 92 14.50 -46.36 20.35
N ASP A 93 13.98 -45.63 21.34
CA ASP A 93 14.44 -45.79 22.72
C ASP A 93 14.08 -47.17 23.28
N GLN A 94 12.89 -47.71 22.97
CA GLN A 94 12.54 -49.10 23.30
C GLN A 94 13.48 -50.11 22.62
N PHE A 95 13.86 -49.89 21.37
CA PHE A 95 14.84 -50.74 20.68
C PHE A 95 16.22 -50.67 21.33
N ARG A 96 16.66 -49.49 21.76
CA ARG A 96 17.93 -49.32 22.49
C ARG A 96 17.93 -50.05 23.83
N GLU A 97 16.82 -50.01 24.57
CA GLU A 97 16.66 -50.77 25.82
C GLU A 97 16.77 -52.29 25.56
N LEU A 98 16.20 -52.78 24.45
CA LEU A 98 16.32 -54.18 24.05
C LEU A 98 17.74 -54.52 23.60
N GLU A 99 18.39 -53.66 22.81
CA GLU A 99 19.79 -53.84 22.39
C GLU A 99 20.71 -53.96 23.63
N ASP A 100 20.51 -53.12 24.64
CA ASP A 100 21.24 -53.19 25.92
C ASP A 100 20.93 -54.48 26.69
N LEU A 101 19.65 -54.86 26.79
CA LEU A 101 19.22 -56.10 27.47
C LEU A 101 19.81 -57.37 26.83
N PHE A 102 19.99 -57.38 25.51
CA PHE A 102 20.57 -58.49 24.75
C PHE A 102 22.09 -58.34 24.53
N GLU A 103 22.74 -57.34 25.12
CA GLU A 103 24.17 -57.01 24.95
C GLU A 103 24.59 -56.87 23.46
N LEU A 104 23.68 -56.38 22.63
CA LEU A 104 23.94 -56.10 21.21
C LEU A 104 24.71 -54.78 21.06
N GLN A 105 25.43 -54.63 19.95
CA GLN A 105 26.09 -53.37 19.65
C GLN A 105 25.06 -52.25 19.44
N PRO A 106 25.17 -51.10 20.14
CA PRO A 106 24.21 -50.01 20.00
C PRO A 106 24.14 -49.46 18.58
N THR A 107 22.93 -49.41 18.02
CA THR A 107 22.72 -48.83 16.69
C THR A 107 22.62 -47.30 16.77
N ALA A 108 23.42 -46.58 15.97
CA ALA A 108 23.34 -45.13 15.88
C ALA A 108 22.30 -44.68 14.84
N TYR A 109 21.30 -43.91 15.27
CA TYR A 109 20.23 -43.37 14.42
C TYR A 109 20.43 -41.86 14.20
N VAL A 110 21.39 -41.49 13.35
CA VAL A 110 21.78 -40.08 13.14
C VAL A 110 20.68 -39.30 12.40
N GLU A 111 20.05 -39.94 11.44
CA GLU A 111 19.01 -39.39 10.56
C GLU A 111 17.77 -38.93 11.33
N ILE A 112 17.45 -39.61 12.45
CA ILE A 112 16.32 -39.24 13.32
C ILE A 112 16.64 -37.94 14.05
N GLY A 113 17.87 -37.79 14.55
CA GLY A 113 18.34 -36.55 15.18
C GLY A 113 18.38 -35.37 14.19
N GLU A 114 18.84 -35.61 12.96
CA GLU A 114 18.82 -34.60 11.89
C GLU A 114 17.39 -34.18 11.54
N THR A 115 16.50 -35.15 11.32
CA THR A 115 15.07 -34.90 11.04
C THR A 115 14.42 -34.12 12.17
N ARG A 116 14.72 -34.45 13.44
CA ARG A 116 14.21 -33.72 14.61
C ARG A 116 14.68 -32.28 14.64
N SER A 117 15.94 -32.03 14.28
CA SER A 117 16.48 -30.68 14.15
C SER A 117 15.76 -29.89 13.06
N GLU A 118 15.55 -30.48 11.88
CA GLU A 118 14.83 -29.85 10.77
C GLU A 118 13.37 -29.55 11.12
N VAL A 119 12.67 -30.47 11.80
CA VAL A 119 11.30 -30.26 12.25
C VAL A 119 11.21 -29.10 13.24
N LYS A 120 12.12 -29.01 14.22
CA LYS A 120 12.21 -27.88 15.17
C LYS A 120 12.45 -26.55 14.46
N GLN A 121 13.35 -26.54 13.50
CA GLN A 121 13.64 -25.39 12.64
C GLN A 121 12.40 -24.96 11.85
N LEU A 122 11.65 -25.91 11.30
CA LEU A 122 10.42 -25.65 10.56
C LEU A 122 9.31 -25.11 11.46
N THR A 123 9.15 -25.63 12.68
CA THR A 123 8.23 -25.09 13.71
C THR A 123 8.52 -23.62 13.97
N LEU A 124 9.79 -23.29 14.25
CA LEU A 124 10.23 -21.92 14.53
C LEU A 124 9.88 -20.94 13.40
N LEU A 125 9.99 -21.39 12.15
CA LEU A 125 9.71 -20.57 10.98
C LEU A 125 8.20 -20.35 10.78
N TRP A 126 7.39 -21.38 11.04
CA TRP A 126 5.93 -21.28 10.98
C TRP A 126 5.35 -20.42 12.09
N GLU A 127 5.85 -20.55 13.32
CA GLU A 127 5.48 -19.65 14.42
C GLU A 127 5.83 -18.20 14.08
N PHE A 128 7.00 -17.99 13.47
CA PHE A 128 7.38 -16.66 13.00
C PHE A 128 6.47 -16.16 11.87
N LYS A 129 6.07 -17.01 10.92
CA LYS A 129 5.08 -16.67 9.89
C LYS A 129 3.77 -16.21 10.51
N GLN A 130 3.27 -16.96 11.49
CA GLN A 130 2.03 -16.65 12.19
C GLN A 130 2.14 -15.30 12.91
N SER A 131 3.24 -15.07 13.62
CA SER A 131 3.52 -13.79 14.28
C SER A 131 3.54 -12.61 13.29
N VAL A 132 4.17 -12.77 12.12
CA VAL A 132 4.15 -11.75 11.06
C VAL A 132 2.73 -11.50 10.54
N ASP A 133 1.94 -12.56 10.33
CA ASP A 133 0.55 -12.44 9.86
C ASP A 133 -0.35 -11.76 10.89
N ASP A 134 -0.17 -12.02 12.18
CA ASP A 134 -0.95 -11.41 13.25
C ASP A 134 -0.63 -9.92 13.37
N VAL A 135 0.65 -9.54 13.24
CA VAL A 135 1.07 -8.13 13.17
C VAL A 135 0.48 -7.44 11.95
N PHE A 136 0.47 -8.08 10.78
CA PHE A 136 -0.17 -7.49 9.60
C PHE A 136 -1.70 -7.40 9.76
N GLN A 137 -2.33 -8.35 10.43
CA GLN A 137 -3.75 -8.27 10.76
C GLN A 137 -4.07 -7.17 11.76
N SER A 138 -3.18 -6.86 12.71
CA SER A 138 -3.40 -5.72 13.60
C SER A 138 -3.34 -4.41 12.83
N TRP A 139 -2.35 -4.24 11.95
CA TRP A 139 -2.22 -3.03 11.14
C TRP A 139 -3.42 -2.79 10.24
N ARG A 140 -3.98 -3.84 9.64
CA ARG A 140 -5.19 -3.75 8.82
C ARG A 140 -6.42 -3.21 9.57
N LYS A 141 -6.48 -3.40 10.88
CA LYS A 141 -7.60 -2.95 11.73
C LYS A 141 -7.41 -1.52 12.24
N GLU A 142 -6.24 -0.93 12.07
CA GLU A 142 -5.97 0.44 12.51
C GLU A 142 -6.71 1.43 11.60
N LEU A 143 -7.37 2.40 12.23
CA LEU A 143 -8.05 3.51 11.55
C LEU A 143 -7.00 4.42 10.93
N TRP A 144 -7.23 4.84 9.68
CA TRP A 144 -6.26 5.63 8.92
C TRP A 144 -5.80 6.90 9.66
N ALA A 145 -6.70 7.56 10.41
CA ALA A 145 -6.40 8.77 11.16
C ALA A 145 -5.41 8.57 12.33
N ASP A 146 -5.36 7.37 12.90
CA ASP A 146 -4.53 7.04 14.08
C ASP A 146 -3.27 6.24 13.69
N VAL A 147 -3.06 5.98 12.39
CA VAL A 147 -1.94 5.17 11.91
C VAL A 147 -0.61 5.90 12.12
N ASN A 148 0.26 5.33 12.95
CA ASN A 148 1.63 5.80 13.08
C ASN A 148 2.53 5.13 12.02
N THR A 149 2.65 5.79 10.88
CA THR A 149 3.40 5.29 9.71
C THR A 149 4.88 5.02 9.99
N VAL A 150 5.52 5.80 10.87
CA VAL A 150 6.93 5.63 11.26
C VAL A 150 7.14 4.35 12.08
N ASP A 151 6.27 4.10 13.05
CA ASP A 151 6.33 2.90 13.89
C ASP A 151 6.08 1.62 13.07
N LEU A 152 5.14 1.66 12.11
CA LEU A 152 4.89 0.54 11.20
C LEU A 152 6.12 0.19 10.36
N GLU A 153 6.79 1.19 9.78
CA GLU A 153 8.03 0.99 9.03
C GLU A 153 9.13 0.34 9.86
N ASP A 154 9.34 0.84 11.07
CA ASP A 154 10.38 0.35 11.96
C ASP A 154 10.09 -1.06 12.45
N LYS A 155 8.83 -1.37 12.78
CA LYS A 155 8.40 -2.75 13.07
C LYS A 155 8.64 -3.67 11.88
N ASN A 156 8.35 -3.24 10.64
CA ASN A 156 8.64 -4.05 9.46
C ASN A 156 10.14 -4.27 9.25
N LYS A 157 10.98 -3.24 9.45
CA LYS A 157 12.46 -3.38 9.42
C LYS A 157 12.94 -4.37 10.46
N GLN A 158 12.40 -4.33 11.68
CA GLN A 158 12.73 -5.28 12.75
C GLN A 158 12.32 -6.72 12.40
N LEU A 159 11.12 -6.93 11.84
CA LEU A 159 10.67 -8.25 11.38
C LEU A 159 11.60 -8.82 10.29
N ARG A 160 12.02 -7.99 9.33
CA ARG A 160 12.99 -8.39 8.30
C ARG A 160 14.35 -8.74 8.89
N LYS A 161 14.81 -7.99 9.88
CA LYS A 161 16.07 -8.28 10.60
C LYS A 161 15.98 -9.63 11.31
N LYS A 162 14.90 -9.89 12.06
CA LYS A 162 14.64 -11.17 12.74
C LYS A 162 14.59 -12.34 11.76
N LEU A 163 13.97 -12.17 10.58
CA LEU A 163 13.95 -13.21 9.54
C LEU A 163 15.36 -13.52 9.02
N LYS A 164 16.17 -12.48 8.78
CA LYS A 164 17.56 -12.65 8.34
C LYS A 164 18.42 -13.32 9.41
N GLU A 165 18.26 -12.95 10.68
CA GLU A 165 18.96 -13.59 11.81
C GLU A 165 18.66 -15.10 11.87
N LYS A 166 17.38 -15.48 11.79
CA LYS A 166 16.97 -16.91 11.73
C LYS A 166 17.56 -17.63 10.51
N GLY A 167 17.52 -17.00 9.33
CA GLY A 167 18.09 -17.58 8.11
C GLY A 167 19.62 -17.64 8.11
N ASN A 168 20.30 -16.81 8.89
CA ASN A 168 21.75 -16.86 9.06
C ASN A 168 22.17 -17.92 10.09
N ALA A 169 21.37 -18.12 11.15
CA ALA A 169 21.55 -19.21 12.09
C ALA A 169 21.37 -20.58 11.43
N TYR A 170 20.40 -20.68 10.51
CA TYR A 170 20.09 -21.92 9.79
C TYR A 170 20.01 -21.67 8.28
N PRO A 171 21.14 -21.77 7.53
CA PRO A 171 21.18 -21.45 6.10
C PRO A 171 20.22 -22.28 5.25
N ALA A 172 19.95 -23.54 5.63
CA ALA A 172 19.01 -24.43 4.94
C ALA A 172 17.58 -23.84 4.88
N MET A 173 17.16 -23.08 5.90
CA MET A 173 15.84 -22.45 5.95
C MET A 173 15.60 -21.51 4.76
N LYS A 174 16.63 -20.85 4.24
CA LYS A 174 16.50 -19.89 3.12
C LYS A 174 15.99 -20.55 1.84
N GLY A 175 16.24 -21.85 1.65
CA GLY A 175 15.73 -22.61 0.51
C GLY A 175 14.26 -22.99 0.64
N TRP A 176 13.73 -23.03 1.85
CA TRP A 176 12.37 -23.45 2.13
C TRP A 176 11.34 -22.44 1.62
N GLN A 177 10.22 -22.95 1.12
CA GLN A 177 9.19 -22.10 0.55
C GLN A 177 8.58 -21.16 1.59
N VAL A 178 8.43 -21.61 2.83
CA VAL A 178 7.88 -20.80 3.93
C VAL A 178 8.73 -19.57 4.18
N TYR A 179 10.07 -19.72 4.15
CA TYR A 179 10.99 -18.59 4.32
C TYR A 179 10.81 -17.55 3.22
N ARG A 180 10.77 -18.02 1.96
CA ARG A 180 10.55 -17.16 0.78
C ARG A 180 9.20 -16.46 0.82
N ASP A 181 8.15 -17.14 1.27
CA ASP A 181 6.81 -16.55 1.41
C ASP A 181 6.80 -15.41 2.46
N ILE A 182 7.53 -15.57 3.57
CA ILE A 182 7.68 -14.52 4.59
C ILE A 182 8.48 -13.34 4.02
N ASP A 183 9.63 -13.62 3.40
CA ASP A 183 10.51 -12.59 2.84
C ASP A 183 9.81 -11.77 1.74
N GLU A 184 9.08 -12.43 0.84
CA GLU A 184 8.26 -11.75 -0.18
C GLU A 184 7.20 -10.86 0.47
N SER A 185 6.50 -11.35 1.50
CA SER A 185 5.45 -10.58 2.19
C SER A 185 6.03 -9.34 2.89
N LEU A 186 7.17 -9.48 3.57
CA LEU A 186 7.88 -8.38 4.22
C LEU A 186 8.49 -7.39 3.19
N ALA A 187 8.93 -7.87 2.03
CA ALA A 187 9.48 -7.04 0.96
C ALA A 187 8.40 -6.19 0.29
N VAL A 188 7.21 -6.75 0.03
CA VAL A 188 6.04 -5.99 -0.43
C VAL A 188 5.70 -4.92 0.58
N MET A 189 5.61 -5.28 1.86
CA MET A 189 5.29 -4.32 2.92
C MET A 189 6.37 -3.23 3.08
N ALA A 190 7.64 -3.56 2.87
CA ALA A 190 8.74 -2.58 2.88
C ALA A 190 8.67 -1.57 1.72
N THR A 191 7.94 -1.91 0.66
CA THR A 191 7.69 -1.00 -0.47
C THR A 191 6.42 -0.18 -0.25
N VAL A 192 5.40 -0.77 0.37
CA VAL A 192 4.09 -0.12 0.57
C VAL A 192 4.11 0.88 1.73
N LEU A 193 4.78 0.56 2.84
CA LEU A 193 4.74 1.42 4.03
C LEU A 193 5.30 2.84 3.81
N PRO A 194 6.40 3.06 3.05
CA PRO A 194 6.84 4.41 2.70
C PRO A 194 5.80 5.19 1.88
N LEU A 195 5.12 4.53 0.93
CA LEU A 195 4.04 5.16 0.18
C LEU A 195 2.87 5.54 1.09
N VAL A 196 2.55 4.71 2.07
CA VAL A 196 1.54 4.99 3.10
C VAL A 196 1.97 6.18 3.96
N HIS A 197 3.26 6.27 4.33
CA HIS A 197 3.81 7.44 5.04
C HIS A 197 3.63 8.73 4.25
N ASP A 198 4.01 8.72 2.99
CA ASP A 198 3.89 9.87 2.09
C ASP A 198 2.42 10.30 1.89
N LEU A 199 1.52 9.33 1.72
CA LEU A 199 0.08 9.56 1.58
C LEU A 199 -0.61 10.01 2.87
N HIS A 200 -0.06 9.66 4.05
CA HIS A 200 -0.56 10.11 5.34
C HIS A 200 -0.11 11.54 5.68
N SER A 201 0.82 12.12 4.93
CA SER A 201 1.27 13.49 5.17
C SER A 201 0.14 14.51 5.01
N GLU A 202 0.16 15.56 5.83
CA GLU A 202 -0.77 16.71 5.70
C GLU A 202 -0.61 17.48 4.39
N SER A 203 0.34 17.11 3.52
CA SER A 203 0.48 17.72 2.20
C SER A 203 -0.60 17.28 1.21
N ILE A 204 -1.23 16.13 1.46
CA ILE A 204 -2.21 15.54 0.55
C ILE A 204 -3.58 16.24 0.73
N ARG A 205 -4.25 16.51 -0.39
CA ARG A 205 -5.53 17.25 -0.46
C ARG A 205 -6.51 16.46 -1.33
N SER A 206 -7.79 16.81 -1.32
CA SER A 206 -8.84 16.12 -2.10
C SER A 206 -8.49 15.92 -3.59
N ARG A 207 -7.80 16.89 -4.22
CA ARG A 207 -7.31 16.78 -5.60
C ARG A 207 -6.31 15.63 -5.80
N HIS A 208 -5.40 15.43 -4.85
CA HIS A 208 -4.38 14.37 -4.88
C HIS A 208 -5.02 13.00 -4.67
N TRP A 209 -6.04 12.92 -3.81
CA TRP A 209 -6.85 11.70 -3.62
C TRP A 209 -7.63 11.32 -4.89
N ALA A 210 -8.16 12.30 -5.62
CA ALA A 210 -8.79 12.06 -6.91
C ALA A 210 -7.76 11.59 -7.98
N ALA A 211 -6.54 12.11 -7.95
CA ALA A 211 -5.47 11.64 -8.83
C ALA A 211 -5.05 10.20 -8.47
N LEU A 212 -4.92 9.89 -7.18
CA LEU A 212 -4.61 8.55 -6.69
C LEU A 212 -5.68 7.54 -7.12
N ALA A 213 -6.96 7.90 -6.98
CA ALA A 213 -8.08 7.06 -7.40
C ALA A 213 -8.01 6.71 -8.91
N ARG A 214 -7.59 7.67 -9.75
CA ARG A 214 -7.39 7.43 -11.19
C ARG A 214 -6.22 6.49 -11.46
N VAL A 215 -5.09 6.69 -10.77
CA VAL A 215 -3.89 5.85 -10.94
C VAL A 215 -4.16 4.41 -10.50
N CYS A 216 -4.88 4.22 -9.40
CA CYS A 216 -5.24 2.91 -8.87
C CYS A 216 -6.50 2.30 -9.52
N ASN A 217 -7.12 2.99 -10.50
CA ASN A 217 -8.34 2.57 -11.19
C ASN A 217 -9.53 2.27 -10.23
N VAL A 218 -9.72 3.11 -9.21
CA VAL A 218 -10.80 3.01 -8.22
C VAL A 218 -11.74 4.21 -8.32
N LYS A 219 -13.03 4.00 -8.02
CA LYS A 219 -14.08 5.03 -8.19
C LYS A 219 -13.83 6.30 -7.38
N ALA A 220 -13.41 6.17 -6.13
CA ALA A 220 -13.00 7.26 -5.26
C ALA A 220 -12.26 6.69 -4.05
N VAL A 221 -11.30 7.45 -3.51
CA VAL A 221 -10.68 7.19 -2.20
C VAL A 221 -11.07 8.37 -1.32
N ASP A 222 -11.83 8.12 -0.26
CA ASP A 222 -12.25 9.14 0.70
C ASP A 222 -11.58 8.91 2.06
N PRO A 223 -10.47 9.59 2.33
CA PRO A 223 -9.77 9.48 3.61
C PRO A 223 -10.46 10.25 4.74
N THR A 224 -11.55 10.98 4.46
CA THR A 224 -12.32 11.69 5.50
C THR A 224 -13.39 10.80 6.14
N ASP A 225 -13.59 9.59 5.63
CA ASP A 225 -14.50 8.62 6.24
C ASP A 225 -13.91 8.11 7.57
N PRO A 226 -14.62 8.28 8.71
CA PRO A 226 -14.16 7.79 10.01
C PRO A 226 -14.06 6.26 10.11
N GLN A 227 -14.58 5.50 9.14
CA GLN A 227 -14.41 4.05 9.04
C GLN A 227 -13.23 3.64 8.14
N PHE A 228 -12.52 4.58 7.53
CA PHE A 228 -11.46 4.28 6.59
C PHE A 228 -10.26 3.65 7.31
N THR A 229 -9.89 2.43 6.91
CA THR A 229 -8.84 1.63 7.54
C THR A 229 -7.60 1.52 6.67
N LEU A 230 -6.47 1.14 7.30
CA LEU A 230 -5.27 0.79 6.54
C LEU A 230 -5.49 -0.41 5.59
N ASP A 231 -6.41 -1.34 5.91
CA ASP A 231 -6.72 -2.45 4.99
C ASP A 231 -7.26 -1.94 3.66
N ASP A 232 -8.13 -0.92 3.67
CA ASP A 232 -8.69 -0.31 2.46
C ASP A 232 -7.59 0.26 1.55
N MET A 233 -6.59 0.91 2.14
CA MET A 233 -5.40 1.38 1.41
C MET A 233 -4.54 0.23 0.88
N LEU A 234 -4.34 -0.82 1.67
CA LEU A 234 -3.56 -1.99 1.26
C LEU A 234 -4.26 -2.78 0.14
N MET A 235 -5.60 -2.76 0.07
CA MET A 235 -6.36 -3.39 -1.01
C MET A 235 -6.12 -2.74 -2.37
N LEU A 236 -5.75 -1.45 -2.41
CA LEU A 236 -5.40 -0.72 -3.63
C LEU A 236 -4.08 -1.18 -4.27
N GLN A 237 -3.36 -2.12 -3.65
CA GLN A 237 -2.11 -2.69 -4.17
C GLN A 237 -1.08 -1.63 -4.57
N LEU A 238 -0.85 -0.65 -3.68
CA LEU A 238 0.03 0.51 -3.91
C LEU A 238 1.42 0.14 -4.50
N HIS A 239 1.95 -1.03 -4.15
CA HIS A 239 3.20 -1.57 -4.71
C HIS A 239 3.23 -1.72 -6.24
N ARG A 240 2.08 -1.85 -6.92
CA ARG A 240 2.00 -1.96 -8.39
C ARG A 240 2.07 -0.63 -9.09
N HIS A 241 1.57 0.43 -8.45
CA HIS A 241 1.51 1.79 -8.99
C HIS A 241 2.51 2.72 -8.31
N LYS A 242 3.60 2.17 -7.78
CA LYS A 242 4.57 2.86 -6.94
C LYS A 242 4.99 4.22 -7.53
N GLU A 243 5.46 4.23 -8.77
CA GLU A 243 6.00 5.44 -9.41
C GLU A 243 4.95 6.56 -9.52
N GLY A 244 3.72 6.23 -9.91
CA GLY A 244 2.64 7.22 -10.01
C GLY A 244 2.21 7.76 -8.64
N ILE A 245 2.28 6.95 -7.58
CA ILE A 245 1.96 7.38 -6.22
C ILE A 245 3.07 8.29 -5.68
N GLU A 246 4.35 7.95 -5.92
CA GLU A 246 5.49 8.78 -5.54
C GLU A 246 5.43 10.16 -6.21
N GLU A 247 5.07 10.23 -7.49
CA GLU A 247 4.91 11.50 -8.21
C GLU A 247 3.78 12.38 -7.61
N ILE A 248 2.65 11.77 -7.25
CA ILE A 248 1.53 12.48 -6.59
C ILE A 248 1.97 13.05 -5.23
N ALA A 249 2.64 12.23 -4.41
CA ALA A 249 3.10 12.65 -3.10
C ALA A 249 4.18 13.75 -3.17
N GLU A 250 5.12 13.64 -4.13
CA GLU A 250 6.14 14.66 -4.35
C GLU A 250 5.51 15.98 -4.80
N THR A 251 4.53 15.92 -5.71
CA THR A 251 3.78 17.09 -6.17
C THR A 251 3.05 17.75 -5.00
N ALA A 252 2.35 16.98 -4.17
CA ALA A 252 1.67 17.49 -2.99
C ALA A 252 2.63 18.17 -2.00
N THR A 253 3.81 17.59 -1.78
CA THR A 253 4.85 18.17 -0.91
C THR A 253 5.38 19.50 -1.46
N LYS A 254 5.57 19.60 -2.78
CA LYS A 254 5.97 20.85 -3.44
C LYS A 254 4.87 21.91 -3.34
N GLU A 255 3.63 21.53 -3.55
CA GLU A 255 2.46 22.42 -3.40
C GLU A 255 2.34 22.95 -1.96
N LEU A 256 2.47 22.09 -0.94
CA LEU A 256 2.42 22.53 0.46
C LEU A 256 3.52 23.57 0.79
N LYS A 257 4.73 23.39 0.25
CA LYS A 257 5.81 24.38 0.42
C LYS A 257 5.47 25.73 -0.22
N ILE A 258 4.73 25.73 -1.33
CA ILE A 258 4.24 26.96 -1.97
C ILE A 258 3.12 27.57 -1.13
N GLU A 259 2.15 26.78 -0.68
CA GLU A 259 1.06 27.23 0.21
C GLU A 259 1.61 27.91 1.48
N ASN A 260 2.61 27.31 2.13
CA ASN A 260 3.26 27.89 3.31
C ASN A 260 3.94 29.23 3.01
N LYS A 261 4.67 29.35 1.89
CA LYS A 261 5.30 30.61 1.48
C LYS A 261 4.27 31.69 1.16
N LEU A 262 3.15 31.32 0.53
CA LEU A 262 2.05 32.23 0.26
C LEU A 262 1.40 32.72 1.56
N SER A 263 1.19 31.84 2.53
CA SER A 263 0.68 32.20 3.85
C SER A 263 1.64 33.13 4.61
N GLU A 264 2.95 32.91 4.52
CA GLU A 264 3.97 33.81 5.09
C GLU A 264 3.90 35.20 4.46
N ILE A 265 3.80 35.26 3.12
CA ILE A 265 3.62 36.52 2.39
C ILE A 265 2.36 37.23 2.86
N GLU A 266 1.21 36.54 2.89
CA GLU A 266 -0.06 37.10 3.34
C GLU A 266 0.02 37.64 4.77
N GLY A 267 0.67 36.90 5.68
CA GLY A 267 0.92 37.35 7.05
C GLY A 267 1.77 38.62 7.13
N VAL A 268 2.83 38.70 6.32
CA VAL A 268 3.65 39.92 6.22
C VAL A 268 2.79 41.09 5.73
N TRP A 269 1.98 40.92 4.68
CA TRP A 269 1.09 41.98 4.19
C TRP A 269 0.05 42.44 5.21
N ALA A 270 -0.55 41.50 5.95
CA ALA A 270 -1.56 41.83 6.95
C ALA A 270 -0.99 42.67 8.10
N ALA A 271 0.31 42.52 8.40
CA ALA A 271 1.00 43.27 9.44
C ALA A 271 1.68 44.56 8.92
N MET A 272 1.70 44.79 7.61
CA MET A 272 2.36 45.96 7.02
C MET A 272 1.47 47.19 7.09
N GLU A 273 2.00 48.23 7.73
CA GLU A 273 1.39 49.55 7.76
C GLU A 273 2.24 50.52 6.92
N LEU A 274 1.56 51.36 6.13
CA LEU A 274 2.21 52.44 5.38
C LEU A 274 2.33 53.65 6.29
N ASP A 275 3.56 54.04 6.61
CA ASP A 275 3.81 55.30 7.31
C ASP A 275 3.53 56.49 6.39
N TYR A 276 2.86 57.51 6.93
CA TYR A 276 2.56 58.75 6.21
C TYR A 276 3.24 59.94 6.88
N ALA A 277 3.92 60.78 6.09
CA ALA A 277 4.56 62.01 6.56
C ALA A 277 3.84 63.24 6.00
N ALA A 278 3.56 64.22 6.84
CA ALA A 278 2.92 65.47 6.43
C ALA A 278 3.83 66.28 5.49
N HIS A 279 3.28 66.78 4.38
CA HIS A 279 4.01 67.66 3.48
C HIS A 279 4.12 69.08 4.07
N LYS A 280 5.28 69.74 3.86
CA LYS A 280 5.65 70.96 4.59
C LYS A 280 4.66 72.13 4.42
N ASN A 281 3.93 72.20 3.30
CA ASN A 281 3.08 73.35 2.95
C ASN A 281 1.70 72.96 2.38
N THR A 282 1.20 71.75 2.64
CA THR A 282 -0.12 71.32 2.16
C THR A 282 -0.71 70.32 3.14
N ASP A 283 -2.03 70.27 3.28
CA ASP A 283 -2.76 69.31 4.13
C ASP A 283 -2.74 67.87 3.57
N MET A 284 -1.68 67.55 2.81
CA MET A 284 -1.51 66.31 2.07
C MET A 284 -0.45 65.45 2.75
N HIS A 285 -0.85 64.24 3.13
CA HIS A 285 0.02 63.24 3.72
C HIS A 285 0.67 62.39 2.63
N LEU A 286 1.99 62.45 2.54
CA LEU A 286 2.76 61.66 1.59
C LEU A 286 3.13 60.30 2.22
N PRO A 287 2.84 59.18 1.54
CA PRO A 287 3.32 57.88 2.00
C PRO A 287 4.85 57.88 2.00
N ARG A 288 5.43 57.43 3.11
CA ARG A 288 6.87 57.20 3.28
C ARG A 288 7.07 55.70 3.48
N PRO A 289 7.13 54.92 2.39
CA PRO A 289 7.35 53.48 2.51
C PRO A 289 8.70 53.24 3.18
N SER A 290 8.71 52.48 4.27
CA SER A 290 9.95 52.05 4.90
C SER A 290 10.73 51.12 3.96
N GLU A 291 12.02 50.91 4.22
CA GLU A 291 12.85 50.00 3.43
C GLU A 291 12.31 48.55 3.48
N GLU A 292 11.62 48.19 4.57
CA GLU A 292 10.95 46.91 4.75
C GLU A 292 9.76 46.75 3.79
N VAL A 293 8.98 47.82 3.58
CA VAL A 293 7.89 47.82 2.58
C VAL A 293 8.41 47.57 1.18
N TRP A 294 9.55 48.17 0.84
CA TRP A 294 10.19 47.96 -0.46
C TRP A 294 10.79 46.55 -0.63
N LYS A 295 11.36 45.97 0.42
CA LYS A 295 11.91 44.61 0.40
C LYS A 295 10.82 43.56 0.22
N ALA A 296 9.72 43.68 0.97
CA ALA A 296 8.55 42.81 0.82
C ALA A 296 7.99 42.89 -0.61
N TRP A 297 7.74 44.10 -1.12
CA TRP A 297 7.22 44.31 -2.48
C TRP A 297 8.08 43.66 -3.58
N LYS A 298 9.42 43.75 -3.46
CA LYS A 298 10.34 43.10 -4.40
C LYS A 298 10.29 41.57 -4.33
N LEU A 299 10.20 41.00 -3.12
CA LEU A 299 10.08 39.55 -2.91
C LEU A 299 8.80 38.99 -3.56
N ILE A 300 7.71 39.75 -3.50
CA ILE A 300 6.43 39.38 -4.11
C ILE A 300 6.48 39.49 -5.62
N ARG A 301 7.05 40.57 -6.17
CA ARG A 301 7.22 40.69 -7.63
C ARG A 301 8.05 39.54 -8.21
N TRP A 302 9.05 39.07 -7.47
CA TRP A 302 9.83 37.89 -7.84
C TRP A 302 9.00 36.60 -7.73
N SER A 303 8.23 36.43 -6.65
CA SER A 303 7.37 35.27 -6.41
C SER A 303 6.20 35.17 -7.42
N CYS A 304 5.54 36.27 -7.76
CA CYS A 304 4.48 36.33 -8.77
C CYS A 304 5.01 36.06 -10.19
N ARG A 305 6.27 36.42 -10.50
CA ARG A 305 6.92 36.02 -11.75
C ARG A 305 7.17 34.52 -11.81
N ALA A 306 7.69 33.95 -10.73
CA ALA A 306 7.83 32.50 -10.62
C ALA A 306 6.46 31.78 -10.73
N PHE A 307 5.39 32.40 -10.19
CA PHE A 307 4.04 31.84 -10.26
C PHE A 307 3.40 31.95 -11.65
N THR A 308 3.60 33.06 -12.38
CA THR A 308 3.07 33.20 -13.76
C THR A 308 3.73 32.25 -14.75
N GLU A 309 5.01 31.90 -14.56
CA GLU A 309 5.65 30.79 -15.31
C GLU A 309 5.04 29.43 -14.95
N TRP A 310 4.57 29.25 -13.72
CA TRP A 310 3.93 28.04 -13.22
C TRP A 310 2.46 27.90 -13.65
N GLU A 311 1.69 28.99 -13.61
CA GLU A 311 0.28 29.08 -14.07
C GLU A 311 0.17 28.89 -15.59
N ASN A 312 1.18 29.31 -16.36
CA ASN A 312 1.25 29.05 -17.80
C ASN A 312 1.52 27.56 -18.13
N LEU A 313 2.00 26.76 -17.19
CA LEU A 313 2.17 25.31 -17.34
C LEU A 313 0.93 24.51 -16.87
N TRP A 314 0.08 25.10 -16.04
CA TRP A 314 -1.16 24.49 -15.52
C TRP A 314 -2.33 25.47 -15.70
N ASN A 315 -2.94 25.41 -16.88
CA ASN A 315 -4.03 26.29 -17.29
C ASN A 315 -5.22 26.25 -16.29
N ILE A 316 -5.65 27.45 -15.81
CA ILE A 316 -7.00 27.88 -15.33
C ILE A 316 -7.09 28.52 -13.90
N SER A 317 -7.17 29.86 -13.90
CA SER A 317 -8.21 30.73 -13.30
C SER A 317 -8.32 30.95 -11.78
N ARG A 318 -7.30 31.50 -11.09
CA ARG A 318 -7.56 32.04 -9.75
C ARG A 318 -6.80 33.29 -9.29
N ILE A 319 -6.45 34.22 -10.19
CA ILE A 319 -5.94 35.56 -9.79
C ILE A 319 -6.71 36.70 -10.48
N ALA A 320 -8.05 36.66 -10.41
CA ALA A 320 -8.87 37.83 -10.79
C ALA A 320 -9.24 38.72 -9.59
N LEU A 321 -8.88 38.37 -8.35
CA LEU A 321 -9.41 39.05 -7.15
C LEU A 321 -8.43 39.99 -6.43
N CYS A 322 -7.15 40.05 -6.81
CA CYS A 322 -6.20 40.96 -6.15
C CYS A 322 -6.07 42.35 -6.81
N ASN A 323 -6.74 42.61 -7.94
CA ASN A 323 -6.74 43.93 -8.59
C ASN A 323 -7.86 44.88 -8.11
N GLY A 324 -8.53 44.57 -7.00
CA GLY A 324 -9.79 45.20 -6.59
C GLY A 324 -9.78 46.09 -5.35
N LYS A 325 -8.62 46.49 -4.81
CA LYS A 325 -8.56 47.52 -3.75
C LYS A 325 -7.59 48.64 -4.13
N VAL A 326 -8.09 49.50 -5.01
CA VAL A 326 -7.75 50.92 -5.01
C VAL A 326 -8.96 51.63 -4.42
N ILE A 327 -8.93 51.91 -3.12
CA ILE A 327 -9.46 53.14 -2.52
C ILE A 327 -8.46 53.56 -1.45
#